data_AF-A0A839P9X5-F1
#
_entry.id   AF-A0A839P9X5-F1
#
_cell.length_a   1.000
_cell.length_b   1.000
_cell.length_c   1.000
_cell.angle_alpha   90.00
_cell.angle_beta   90.00
_cell.angle_gamma   90.00
#
_symmetry.space_group_name_H-M   'P 1'
#
loop_
_entity.id
_entity.type
_entity.pdbx_description
1 polymer ?
#
loop_
_entity_poly.entity_id
_entity_poly.type
_entity_poly.pdbx_seq_one_letter_code
_entity_poly.pdbx_strand_id
1 'polypeptide(L)'
;MNRPPERAVADWIAEGETTIAVFCIAKGCGHHAAVDITRLPPETKRSQIIRRARCTACGSREVKLMRDMDAHYRRMLEERGFDPTPRPAR
;
A
#
# COMPACT_ATOMS: atom_id res chain seq x y z
N MET A 1 -11.14 25.23 -2.50
CA MET A 1 -11.02 23.82 -2.04
C MET A 1 -9.59 23.60 -1.58
N ASN A 2 -9.33 23.55 -0.27
CA ASN A 2 -8.00 23.23 0.26
C ASN A 2 -7.79 21.72 0.15
N ARG A 3 -7.01 21.28 -0.85
CA ARG A 3 -6.52 19.90 -0.89
C ARG A 3 -5.59 19.72 0.32
N PRO A 4 -5.82 18.73 1.19
CA PRO A 4 -4.91 18.47 2.29
C PRO A 4 -3.49 18.24 1.74
N PRO A 5 -2.45 18.66 2.46
CA PRO A 5 -1.07 18.54 2.01
C PRO A 5 -0.78 17.08 1.65
N GLU A 6 0.03 16.90 0.61
CA GLU A 6 0.44 15.58 0.20
C GLU A 6 1.24 14.91 1.32
N ARG A 7 0.77 13.75 1.77
CA ARG A 7 1.46 12.93 2.78
C ARG A 7 2.82 12.45 2.28
N ALA A 8 3.81 12.53 3.16
CA ALA A 8 5.14 11.97 3.02
C ALA A 8 5.24 10.61 3.75
N VAL A 9 6.35 9.91 3.52
CA VAL A 9 6.67 8.64 4.19
C VAL A 9 6.67 8.80 5.71
N ALA A 10 7.21 9.92 6.23
CA ALA A 10 7.21 10.20 7.67
C ALA A 10 5.80 10.22 8.27
N ASP A 11 4.81 10.77 7.57
CA ASP A 11 3.42 10.82 8.04
C ASP A 11 2.84 9.40 8.15
N TRP A 12 3.13 8.53 7.18
CA TRP A 12 2.68 7.13 7.20
C TRP A 12 3.34 6.34 8.32
N ILE A 13 4.64 6.52 8.54
CA ILE A 13 5.35 5.88 9.65
C ILE A 13 4.80 6.36 11.00
N ALA A 14 4.49 7.66 11.15
CA ALA A 14 3.86 8.20 12.35
C ALA A 14 2.43 7.64 12.57
N GLU A 15 1.71 7.31 11.49
CA GLU A 15 0.42 6.59 11.53
C GLU A 15 0.57 5.07 11.82
N GLY A 16 1.80 4.56 11.94
CA GLY A 16 2.09 3.15 12.21
C GLY A 16 2.11 2.25 10.96
N GLU A 17 2.19 2.83 9.77
CA GLU A 17 2.38 2.09 8.53
C GLU A 17 3.88 1.85 8.31
N THR A 18 4.25 0.60 8.00
CA THR A 18 5.62 0.22 7.65
C THR A 18 5.73 -0.23 6.19
N THR A 19 4.60 -0.57 5.57
CA THR A 19 4.51 -0.98 4.17
C THR A 19 3.37 -0.25 3.44
N ILE A 20 3.54 -0.05 2.14
CA ILE A 20 2.48 0.41 1.23
C ILE A 20 2.39 -0.53 0.05
N ALA A 21 1.21 -0.65 -0.54
CA ALA A 21 1.01 -1.44 -1.73
C ALA A 21 0.95 -0.56 -2.99
N VAL A 22 1.74 -0.90 -4.00
CA VAL A 22 1.73 -0.31 -5.33
C VAL A 22 0.99 -1.25 -6.26
N PHE A 23 -0.17 -0.84 -6.76
CA PHE A 23 -0.98 -1.61 -7.72
C PHE A 23 -0.83 -1.03 -9.12
N CYS A 24 -0.51 -1.87 -10.10
CA CYS A 24 -0.64 -1.51 -11.51
C CYS A 24 -2.11 -1.56 -11.91
N ILE A 25 -2.63 -0.42 -12.36
CA ILE A 25 -4.03 -0.26 -12.78
C ILE A 25 -4.19 -0.24 -14.30
N ALA A 26 -3.11 -0.52 -15.04
CA ALA A 26 -3.19 -0.72 -16.48
C ALA A 26 -4.15 -1.88 -16.79
N LYS A 27 -5.00 -1.67 -17.79
CA LYS A 27 -6.04 -2.64 -18.17
C LYS A 27 -5.43 -4.02 -18.41
N GLY A 28 -5.89 -5.01 -17.63
CA GLY A 28 -5.47 -6.42 -17.75
C GLY A 28 -4.17 -6.80 -17.03
N CYS A 29 -3.54 -5.90 -16.26
CA CYS A 29 -2.30 -6.24 -15.53
C CYS A 29 -2.57 -6.78 -14.12
N GLY A 30 -3.16 -5.98 -13.22
CA GLY A 30 -3.47 -6.39 -11.84
C GLY A 30 -2.27 -6.68 -10.94
N HIS A 31 -1.03 -6.52 -11.43
CA HIS A 31 0.19 -6.74 -10.65
C HIS A 31 0.29 -5.75 -9.49
N HIS A 32 0.67 -6.22 -8.31
CA HIS A 32 0.93 -5.37 -7.17
C HIS A 32 2.19 -5.79 -6.43
N ALA A 33 2.77 -4.84 -5.70
CA ALA A 33 3.94 -5.08 -4.86
C ALA A 33 3.81 -4.32 -3.55
N ALA A 34 4.15 -4.97 -2.45
CA ALA A 34 4.36 -4.32 -1.17
C ALA A 34 5.74 -3.65 -1.16
N VAL A 35 5.80 -2.41 -0.70
CA VAL A 35 7.01 -1.60 -0.59
C VAL A 35 7.21 -1.26 0.88
N ASP A 36 8.35 -1.66 1.43
CA ASP A 36 8.80 -1.25 2.75
C ASP A 36 9.14 0.24 2.74
N ILE A 37 8.30 1.06 3.38
CA ILE A 37 8.47 2.51 3.40
C ILE A 37 9.49 2.97 4.44
N THR A 38 9.89 2.11 5.38
CA THR A 38 10.93 2.44 6.38
C THR A 38 12.31 2.62 5.75
N ARG A 39 12.49 2.10 4.53
CA ARG A 39 13.73 2.21 3.73
C ARG A 39 13.73 3.40 2.77
N LEU A 40 12.65 4.17 2.73
CA LEU A 40 12.55 5.36 1.88
C LEU A 40 12.94 6.62 2.68
N PRO A 41 13.46 7.66 2.01
CA PRO A 41 13.67 8.95 2.67
C PRO A 41 12.36 9.48 3.27
N PRO A 42 12.35 9.97 4.52
CA PRO A 42 11.12 10.34 5.26
C PRO A 42 10.32 11.45 4.57
N GLU A 43 10.98 12.34 3.84
CA GLU A 43 10.40 13.41 3.04
C GLU A 43 9.80 12.94 1.70
N THR A 44 9.99 11.66 1.34
CA THR A 44 9.50 11.10 0.09
C THR A 44 7.98 11.19 0.05
N LYS A 45 7.45 11.88 -0.96
CA LYS A 45 6.02 12.08 -1.13
C LYS A 45 5.38 10.95 -1.93
N ARG A 46 4.09 10.72 -1.68
CA ARG A 46 3.26 9.78 -2.46
C ARG A 46 3.42 9.94 -3.98
N SER A 47 3.38 11.17 -4.49
CA SER A 47 3.51 11.46 -5.91
C SER A 47 4.90 11.15 -6.45
N GLN A 48 5.95 11.28 -5.65
CA GLN A 48 7.31 10.90 -6.06
C GLN A 48 7.42 9.39 -6.24
N ILE A 49 6.81 8.60 -5.35
CA ILE A 49 6.76 7.14 -5.46
C ILE A 49 6.00 6.73 -6.73
N ILE A 50 4.80 7.28 -6.94
CA ILE A 50 3.97 6.99 -8.14
C ILE A 50 4.72 7.35 -9.42
N ARG A 51 5.38 8.52 -9.49
CA ARG A 51 6.13 8.95 -10.68
C ARG A 51 7.32 8.05 -11.02
N ARG A 52 7.93 7.43 -10.01
CA ARG A 52 9.09 6.54 -10.17
C ARG A 52 8.68 5.09 -10.41
N ALA A 53 7.45 4.70 -10.07
CA ALA A 53 6.97 3.34 -10.22
C ALA A 53 6.78 2.97 -11.70
N ARG A 54 7.27 1.77 -12.04
CA ARG A 54 7.02 1.12 -13.32
C ARG A 54 6.69 -0.33 -13.05
N CYS A 55 5.59 -0.80 -13.62
CA CYS A 55 5.21 -2.20 -13.52
C CYS A 55 6.23 -3.06 -14.27
N THR A 56 6.80 -4.05 -13.58
CA THR A 56 7.74 -5.01 -14.19
C THR A 56 7.04 -6.02 -15.09
N ALA A 57 5.75 -6.31 -14.85
CA ALA A 57 4.97 -7.24 -15.66
C ALA A 57 4.51 -6.65 -17.01
N CYS A 58 4.06 -5.39 -17.05
CA CYS A 58 3.52 -4.77 -18.27
C CYS A 58 4.23 -3.49 -18.74
N GLY A 59 5.22 -2.99 -17.99
CA GLY A 59 5.96 -1.77 -18.32
C GLY A 59 5.20 -0.45 -18.08
N SER A 60 3.92 -0.50 -17.73
CA SER A 60 3.08 0.68 -17.51
C SER A 60 3.52 1.49 -16.28
N ARG A 61 3.27 2.80 -16.35
CA ARG A 61 3.42 3.76 -15.23
C ARG A 61 2.09 4.10 -14.57
N GLU A 62 0.99 3.52 -15.05
CA GLU A 62 -0.33 3.65 -14.44
C GLU A 62 -0.37 2.80 -13.17
N VAL A 63 -0.05 3.44 -12.05
CA VAL A 63 -0.07 2.81 -10.73
C VAL A 63 -0.91 3.59 -9.73
N LYS A 64 -1.47 2.88 -8.77
CA LYS A 64 -2.17 3.42 -7.61
C LYS A 64 -1.46 2.96 -6.34
N LEU A 65 -1.21 3.91 -5.44
CA LEU A 65 -0.76 3.60 -4.08
C LEU A 65 -1.95 3.40 -3.16
N MET A 66 -1.92 2.30 -2.42
CA MET A 66 -2.89 1.98 -1.37
C MET A 66 -2.13 1.63 -0.09
N ARG A 67 -2.82 1.68 1.06
CA ARG A 67 -2.30 1.02 2.26
C ARG A 67 -2.10 -0.46 1.93
N ASP A 68 -1.07 -1.05 2.52
CA ASP A 68 -0.87 -2.48 2.40
C ASP A 68 -1.97 -3.17 3.22
N MET A 69 -3.06 -3.53 2.53
CA MET A 69 -4.20 -4.16 3.16
C MET A 69 -3.83 -5.54 3.69
N ASP A 70 -2.84 -6.23 3.11
CA ASP A 70 -2.38 -7.53 3.62
C ASP A 70 -1.60 -7.36 4.93
N ALA A 71 -0.76 -6.33 5.04
CA ALA A 71 -0.14 -5.98 6.32
C ALA A 71 -1.18 -5.52 7.35
N HIS A 72 -2.18 -4.74 6.93
CA HIS A 72 -3.28 -4.32 7.79
C HIS A 72 -4.12 -5.52 8.29
N TYR A 73 -4.50 -6.45 7.40
CA TYR A 73 -5.24 -7.65 7.77
C TYR A 73 -4.40 -8.59 8.62
N ARG A 74 -3.10 -8.78 8.33
CA ARG A 74 -2.19 -9.54 9.23
C ARG A 74 -2.15 -8.95 10.62
N ARG A 75 -1.97 -7.63 10.74
CA ARG A 75 -2.06 -6.94 12.03
C ARG A 75 -3.41 -7.16 12.71
N MET A 76 -4.52 -7.07 11.98
CA MET A 76 -5.84 -7.34 12.56
C MET A 76 -6.00 -8.79 13.02
N LEU A 77 -5.44 -9.76 12.30
CA LEU A 77 -5.42 -11.19 12.65
C LEU A 77 -4.54 -11.47 13.89
N GLU A 78 -3.44 -10.74 14.04
CA GLU A 78 -2.53 -10.83 15.19
C GLU A 78 -3.11 -10.13 16.43
N GLU A 79 -3.71 -8.95 16.26
CA GLU A 79 -4.30 -8.14 17.35
C GLU A 79 -5.66 -8.66 17.83
N ARG A 80 -6.43 -9.31 16.95
CA ARG A 80 -7.66 -10.02 17.28
C ARG A 80 -7.46 -11.43 16.79
N GLY A 81 -7.36 -12.43 17.66
CA GLY A 81 -7.30 -13.85 17.28
C GLY A 81 -8.49 -14.31 16.44
N PHE A 82 -8.53 -13.85 15.18
CA PHE A 82 -9.60 -14.00 14.23
C PHE A 82 -9.24 -15.21 13.38
N ASP A 83 -10.04 -16.26 13.55
CA ASP A 83 -9.97 -17.45 12.75
C ASP A 83 -10.61 -17.17 11.37
N PRO A 84 -9.85 -17.22 10.26
CA PRO A 84 -10.38 -17.01 8.91
C PRO A 84 -11.25 -18.18 8.42
N THR A 85 -11.42 -19.24 9.22
CA THR A 85 -12.29 -20.36 8.87
C THR A 85 -13.73 -19.87 8.77
N PRO A 86 -14.39 -20.00 7.59
CA PRO A 86 -15.80 -19.68 7.46
C PRO A 86 -16.59 -20.50 8.48
N ARG A 87 -17.38 -19.83 9.34
CA ARG A 87 -18.26 -20.56 10.27
C ARG A 87 -19.19 -21.46 9.43
N PRO A 88 -19.32 -22.76 9.77
CA PRO A 88 -20.18 -23.65 9.02
C PRO A 88 -21.61 -23.13 9.04
N ALA A 89 -22.28 -23.19 7.89
CA ALA A 89 -23.69 -22.84 7.79
C ALA A 89 -24.49 -23.79 8.68
N ARG A 90 -25.28 -23.23 9.61
CA ARG A 90 -26.29 -23.96 10.38
C ARG A 90 -27.58 -24.03 9.60
#